data_AF-A0AAN2BYN9-F1
#
_entry.id   AF-A0AAN2BYN9-F1
#
_cell.length_a   1.000
_cell.length_b   1.000
_cell.length_c   1.000
_cell.angle_alpha   90.00
_cell.angle_beta   90.00
_cell.angle_gamma   90.00
#
_symmetry.space_group_name_H-M   'P 1'
#
loop_
_entity.id
_entity.type
_entity.pdbx_description
1 polymer ?
#
loop_
_entity_poly.entity_id
_entity_poly.type
_entity_poly.pdbx_seq_one_letter_code
_entity_poly.pdbx_strand_id
1 'polypeptide(L)'
;MSKENWTYILWSWIALWIFVTFNYFVLHFPFSFVSTKDIFNTAVGGLIAFGFNLVLHDRKETKENLAAGLAALFTIRSQFDDYLNCRLGIYNSIATTKSAQIPGAPDWSFVKPLGFNFNPSNVFDFKSIDFLLTSPSGKDVYQHLQLLERTYLDLMARYNDLNGSAIELQKTMSGIIQIKFNYQHPSFQTMEYEIGPELIGRVISQQHSVIVRLVRDEARYSKIFGMLQNELLTRFGVEVIGNNVHEIPVAYRKSNLPKLPQSLASIV
;
A
#
# COMPACT_ATOMS: atom_id res chain seq x y z
N MET A 1 22.41 18.45 11.26
CA MET A 1 21.76 18.79 12.54
C MET A 1 20.26 18.91 12.29
N SER A 2 19.43 18.05 12.88
CA SER A 2 17.97 18.06 12.71
C SER A 2 17.34 19.25 13.43
N LYS A 3 16.13 19.67 13.00
CA LYS A 3 15.35 20.74 13.67
C LYS A 3 15.10 20.45 15.16
N GLU A 4 15.10 19.20 15.57
CA GLU A 4 14.93 18.78 16.97
C GLU A 4 16.09 19.22 17.88
N ASN A 5 17.32 19.26 17.38
CA ASN A 5 18.45 19.75 18.18
C ASN A 5 18.31 21.24 18.52
N TRP A 6 17.70 22.02 17.63
CA TRP A 6 17.47 23.45 17.89
C TRP A 6 16.42 23.67 18.98
N THR A 7 15.38 22.85 19.06
CA THR A 7 14.40 22.95 20.13
C THR A 7 15.02 22.62 21.49
N TYR A 8 15.85 21.58 21.60
CA TYR A 8 16.53 21.26 22.86
C TYR A 8 17.51 22.36 23.29
N ILE A 9 18.27 22.92 22.34
CA ILE A 9 19.19 24.03 22.60
C ILE A 9 18.39 25.27 23.06
N LEU A 10 17.30 25.61 22.37
CA LEU A 10 16.46 26.74 22.72
C LEU A 10 15.83 26.59 24.12
N TRP A 11 15.30 25.41 24.44
CA TRP A 11 14.76 25.12 25.78
C TRP A 11 15.83 25.18 26.87
N SER A 12 17.05 24.74 26.57
CA SER A 12 18.19 24.84 27.51
C SER A 12 18.59 26.29 27.77
N TRP A 13 18.61 27.13 26.73
CA TRP A 13 18.87 28.57 26.87
C TRP A 13 17.75 29.30 27.60
N ILE A 14 16.48 28.95 27.34
CA ILE A 14 15.33 29.52 28.07
C ILE A 14 15.40 29.13 29.55
N ALA A 15 15.68 27.86 29.87
CA ALA A 15 15.84 27.40 31.24
C ALA A 15 17.01 28.11 31.95
N LEU A 16 18.15 28.27 31.27
CA LEU A 16 19.30 29.03 31.79
C LEU A 16 18.94 30.50 32.02
N TRP A 17 18.24 31.13 31.07
CA TRP A 17 17.86 32.53 31.18
C TRP A 17 16.87 32.77 32.31
N ILE A 18 15.86 31.89 32.47
CA ILE A 18 14.93 31.88 33.61
C ILE A 18 15.72 31.69 34.92
N PHE A 19 16.68 30.77 34.97
CA PHE A 19 17.50 30.55 36.15
C PHE A 19 18.36 31.79 36.51
N VAL A 20 18.96 32.45 35.51
CA VAL A 20 19.77 33.65 35.71
C VAL A 20 18.91 34.85 36.10
N THR A 21 17.79 35.09 35.42
CA THR A 21 16.87 36.20 35.78
C THR A 21 16.20 35.95 37.12
N PHE A 22 15.85 34.72 37.46
CA PHE A 22 15.32 34.37 38.78
C PHE A 22 16.37 34.59 39.87
N ASN A 23 17.63 34.16 39.68
CA ASN A 23 18.71 34.43 40.62
C ASN A 23 18.98 35.93 40.77
N TYR A 24 18.99 36.68 39.67
CA TYR A 24 19.17 38.13 39.69
C TYR A 24 18.03 38.82 40.45
N PHE A 25 16.79 38.39 40.23
CA PHE A 25 15.61 38.93 40.92
C PHE A 25 15.62 38.60 42.42
N VAL A 26 15.97 37.36 42.80
CA VAL A 26 16.12 36.94 44.20
C VAL A 26 17.26 37.68 44.91
N LEU A 27 18.36 37.95 44.22
CA LEU A 27 19.51 38.66 44.80
C LEU A 27 19.30 40.16 44.96
N HIS A 28 18.38 40.78 44.20
CA HIS A 28 18.20 42.24 44.18
C HIS A 28 16.84 42.73 44.70
N PHE A 29 15.87 41.85 44.94
CA PHE A 29 14.67 42.20 45.69
C PHE A 29 14.80 41.78 47.17
N PRO A 30 14.54 42.68 48.13
CA PRO A 30 14.52 42.33 49.55
C PRO A 30 13.23 41.58 49.90
N PHE A 31 13.09 40.34 49.43
CA PHE A 31 12.02 39.44 49.86
C PHE A 31 12.47 38.68 51.11
N SER A 32 12.12 39.21 52.27
CA SER A 32 12.31 38.58 53.58
C SER A 32 11.42 37.36 53.85
N PHE A 33 10.86 36.69 52.82
CA PHE A 33 9.90 35.58 53.01
C PHE A 33 9.96 34.43 51.99
N VAL A 34 10.89 34.40 51.03
CA VAL A 34 11.04 33.19 50.18
C VAL A 34 12.04 32.26 50.86
N SER A 35 11.52 31.17 51.46
CA SER A 35 12.38 30.16 52.07
C SER A 35 13.17 29.47 50.95
N THR A 36 14.46 29.20 51.15
CA THR A 36 15.27 28.35 50.24
C THR A 36 14.62 26.99 49.97
N LYS A 37 13.76 26.55 50.90
CA LYS A 37 12.90 25.38 50.77
C LYS A 37 11.90 25.48 49.62
N ASP A 38 11.35 26.66 49.34
CA ASP A 38 10.34 26.87 48.28
C ASP A 38 10.97 26.79 46.89
N ILE A 39 12.20 27.29 46.75
CA ILE A 39 13.00 27.17 45.52
C ILE A 39 13.35 25.70 45.26
N PHE A 40 13.81 24.98 46.29
CA PHE A 40 14.12 23.56 46.18
C PHE A 40 12.89 22.71 45.85
N ASN A 41 11.76 22.96 46.51
CA ASN A 41 10.50 22.29 46.23
C ASN A 41 10.03 22.51 44.78
N THR A 42 10.16 23.73 44.27
CA THR A 42 9.81 24.06 42.89
C THR A 42 10.74 23.36 41.90
N ALA A 43 12.05 23.32 42.15
CA ALA A 43 13.02 22.63 41.31
C ALA A 43 12.78 21.11 41.27
N VAL A 44 12.52 20.49 42.43
CA VAL A 44 12.18 19.05 42.52
C VAL A 44 10.87 18.76 41.80
N GLY A 45 9.84 19.59 41.99
CA GLY A 45 8.58 19.47 41.26
C GLY A 45 8.75 19.56 39.73
N GLY A 46 9.57 20.50 39.28
CA GLY A 46 9.90 20.66 37.86
C GLY A 46 10.65 19.45 37.27
N LEU A 47 11.62 18.89 37.99
CA LEU A 47 12.35 17.68 37.57
C LEU A 47 11.43 16.46 37.49
N ILE A 48 10.54 16.27 38.46
CA ILE A 48 9.57 15.17 38.46
C ILE A 48 8.60 15.32 37.29
N ALA A 49 8.06 16.52 37.06
CA ALA A 49 7.16 16.79 35.95
C ALA A 49 7.84 16.58 34.59
N PHE A 50 9.09 17.02 34.45
CA PHE A 50 9.89 16.79 33.26
C PHE A 50 10.14 15.29 33.01
N GLY A 51 10.56 14.54 34.04
CA GLY A 51 10.75 13.10 33.94
C GLY A 51 9.46 12.36 33.57
N PHE A 52 8.32 12.75 34.16
CA PHE A 52 7.01 12.19 33.82
C PHE A 52 6.61 12.50 32.37
N ASN A 53 6.85 13.73 31.90
CA ASN A 53 6.61 14.12 30.52
C ASN A 53 7.46 13.32 29.52
N LEU A 54 8.73 13.03 29.83
CA LEU A 54 9.58 12.18 29.00
C LEU A 54 9.00 10.76 28.88
N VAL A 55 8.58 10.16 29.99
CA VAL A 55 7.96 8.82 29.99
C VAL A 55 6.64 8.80 29.24
N LEU A 56 5.81 9.84 29.38
CA LEU A 56 4.57 9.97 28.63
C LEU A 56 4.80 10.14 27.13
N HIS A 57 5.83 10.92 26.75
CA HIS A 57 6.19 11.15 25.37
C HIS A 57 6.65 9.85 24.70
N ASP A 58 7.55 9.10 25.34
CA ASP A 58 8.04 7.80 24.85
C ASP A 58 6.90 6.76 24.69
N ARG A 59 5.99 6.70 25.67
CA ARG A 59 4.79 5.84 25.59
C ARG A 59 3.85 6.26 24.46
N LYS A 60 3.70 7.56 24.23
CA LYS A 60 2.86 8.08 23.15
C LYS A 60 3.47 7.74 21.80
N GLU A 61 4.77 7.98 21.62
CA GLU A 61 5.51 7.65 20.40
C GLU A 61 5.45 6.15 20.10
N THR A 62 5.63 5.30 21.12
CA THR A 62 5.52 3.84 20.98
C THR A 62 4.13 3.43 20.47
N LYS A 63 3.06 4.03 21.01
CA LYS A 63 1.68 3.76 20.58
C LYS A 63 1.40 4.26 19.17
N GLU A 64 1.91 5.44 18.81
CA GLU A 64 1.78 6.00 17.46
C GLU A 64 2.51 5.15 16.43
N ASN A 65 3.74 4.74 16.72
CA ASN A 65 4.53 3.84 15.87
C ASN A 65 3.84 2.48 15.67
N LEU A 66 3.31 1.90 16.75
CA LEU A 66 2.55 0.66 16.67
C LEU A 66 1.30 0.83 15.79
N ALA A 67 0.51 1.89 16.01
CA ALA A 67 -0.69 2.17 15.23
C ALA A 67 -0.35 2.35 13.74
N ALA A 68 0.74 3.05 13.42
CA ALA A 68 1.21 3.21 12.05
C ALA A 68 1.66 1.87 11.43
N GLY A 69 2.37 1.03 12.18
CA GLY A 69 2.76 -0.31 11.74
C GLY A 69 1.56 -1.22 11.45
N LEU A 70 0.55 -1.21 12.33
CA LEU A 70 -0.70 -1.94 12.13
C LEU A 70 -1.48 -1.40 10.92
N ALA A 71 -1.55 -0.07 10.76
CA ALA A 71 -2.16 0.54 9.58
C ALA A 71 -1.47 0.09 8.29
N ALA A 72 -0.14 0.02 8.27
CA ALA A 72 0.61 -0.49 7.13
C ALA A 72 0.30 -1.99 6.85
N LEU A 73 0.17 -2.83 7.88
CA LEU A 73 -0.26 -4.23 7.69
C LEU A 73 -1.66 -4.31 7.06
N PHE A 74 -2.60 -3.47 7.50
CA PHE A 74 -3.93 -3.37 6.90
C PHE A 74 -3.86 -2.89 5.45
N THR A 75 -3.00 -1.93 5.13
CA THR A 75 -2.79 -1.48 3.74
C THR A 75 -2.26 -2.62 2.86
N ILE A 76 -1.27 -3.40 3.30
CA ILE A 76 -0.78 -4.57 2.55
C ILE A 76 -1.92 -5.56 2.28
N ARG A 77 -2.72 -5.85 3.32
CA ARG A 77 -3.87 -6.76 3.20
C ARG A 77 -4.89 -6.24 2.19
N SER A 78 -5.25 -4.97 2.29
CA SER A 78 -6.19 -4.31 1.38
C SER A 78 -5.70 -4.35 -0.07
N GLN A 79 -4.43 -4.02 -0.31
CA GLN A 79 -3.81 -4.15 -1.64
C GLN A 79 -3.79 -5.60 -2.14
N PHE A 80 -3.60 -6.56 -1.24
CA PHE A 80 -3.59 -7.98 -1.60
C PHE A 80 -4.99 -8.49 -1.96
N ASP A 81 -6.01 -8.08 -1.21
CA ASP A 81 -7.42 -8.39 -1.50
C ASP A 81 -7.81 -7.81 -2.88
N ASP A 82 -7.43 -6.57 -3.18
CA ASP A 82 -7.63 -5.96 -4.51
C ASP A 82 -6.96 -6.76 -5.63
N TYR A 83 -5.70 -7.18 -5.40
CA TYR A 83 -4.96 -8.04 -6.32
C TYR A 83 -5.68 -9.38 -6.56
N LEU A 84 -6.13 -10.06 -5.50
CA LEU A 84 -6.81 -11.34 -5.59
C LEU A 84 -8.16 -11.23 -6.32
N ASN A 85 -8.91 -10.16 -6.05
CA ASN A 85 -10.17 -9.86 -6.74
C ASN A 85 -9.96 -9.58 -8.23
N CYS A 86 -8.99 -8.74 -8.57
CA CYS A 86 -8.62 -8.47 -9.96
C CYS A 86 -8.23 -9.77 -10.70
N ARG A 87 -7.42 -10.61 -10.05
CA ARG A 87 -7.03 -11.91 -10.62
C ARG A 87 -8.22 -12.81 -10.89
N LEU A 88 -9.10 -12.98 -9.90
CA LEU A 88 -10.28 -13.82 -10.04
C LEU A 88 -11.18 -13.30 -11.17
N GLY A 89 -11.41 -11.99 -11.23
CA GLY A 89 -12.21 -11.34 -12.27
C GLY A 89 -11.66 -11.58 -13.68
N ILE A 90 -10.36 -11.39 -13.88
CA ILE A 90 -9.70 -11.63 -15.17
C ILE A 90 -9.78 -13.10 -15.57
N TYR A 91 -9.45 -14.02 -14.66
CA TYR A 91 -9.46 -15.45 -14.96
C TYR A 91 -10.87 -15.96 -15.28
N ASN A 92 -11.89 -15.53 -14.54
CA ASN A 92 -13.28 -15.88 -14.82
C ASN A 92 -13.77 -15.30 -16.14
N SER A 93 -13.37 -14.07 -16.49
CA SER A 93 -13.72 -13.44 -17.77
C SER A 93 -13.17 -14.22 -18.97
N ILE A 94 -11.89 -14.62 -18.89
CA ILE A 94 -11.23 -15.44 -19.90
C ILE A 94 -11.93 -16.81 -19.98
N ALA A 95 -12.17 -17.45 -18.84
CA ALA A 95 -12.80 -18.77 -18.78
C ALA A 95 -14.22 -18.78 -19.36
N THR A 96 -15.03 -17.75 -19.06
CA THR A 96 -16.39 -17.61 -19.60
C THR A 96 -16.35 -17.53 -21.13
N THR A 97 -15.41 -16.75 -21.68
CA THR A 97 -15.27 -16.60 -23.14
C THR A 97 -14.77 -17.88 -23.80
N LYS A 98 -13.85 -18.60 -23.15
CA LYS A 98 -13.40 -19.93 -23.60
C LYS A 98 -14.53 -20.97 -23.54
N SER A 99 -15.34 -20.95 -22.49
CA SER A 99 -16.45 -21.90 -22.29
C SER A 99 -17.59 -21.71 -23.28
N ALA A 100 -17.68 -20.55 -23.95
CA ALA A 100 -18.54 -20.36 -25.11
C ALA A 100 -18.10 -21.20 -26.33
N GLN A 101 -17.04 -22.02 -26.20
CA GLN A 101 -16.58 -23.04 -27.15
C GLN A 101 -16.36 -22.52 -28.57
N ILE A 102 -15.93 -21.27 -28.72
CA ILE A 102 -15.62 -20.76 -30.05
C ILE A 102 -14.24 -21.29 -30.46
N PRO A 103 -14.15 -22.31 -31.35
CA PRO A 103 -12.88 -22.94 -31.67
C PRO A 103 -12.02 -21.94 -32.47
N GLY A 104 -10.75 -21.79 -32.10
CA GLY A 104 -9.84 -20.86 -32.78
C GLY A 104 -10.09 -19.38 -32.45
N ALA A 105 -10.78 -19.06 -31.36
CA ALA A 105 -10.93 -17.67 -30.91
C ALA A 105 -9.55 -17.02 -30.64
N PRO A 106 -9.27 -15.85 -31.22
CA PRO A 106 -8.00 -15.15 -31.01
C PRO A 106 -7.92 -14.53 -29.62
N ASP A 107 -6.70 -14.31 -29.12
CA ASP A 107 -6.47 -13.88 -27.72
C ASP A 107 -7.16 -12.57 -27.35
N TRP A 108 -7.22 -11.62 -28.29
CA TRP A 108 -7.89 -10.33 -28.08
C TRP A 108 -9.38 -10.49 -27.76
N SER A 109 -10.02 -11.57 -28.23
CA SER A 109 -11.45 -11.82 -27.99
C SER A 109 -11.76 -12.18 -26.54
N PHE A 110 -10.76 -12.61 -25.76
CA PHE A 110 -10.91 -12.90 -24.33
C PHE A 110 -10.92 -11.64 -23.46
N VAL A 111 -10.55 -10.49 -24.02
CA VAL A 111 -10.51 -9.22 -23.28
C VAL A 111 -11.90 -8.59 -23.26
N LYS A 112 -12.40 -8.33 -22.06
CA LYS A 112 -13.68 -7.67 -21.82
C LYS A 112 -13.50 -6.58 -20.77
N PRO A 113 -14.27 -5.48 -20.86
CA PRO A 113 -14.32 -4.51 -19.78
C PRO A 113 -14.78 -5.17 -18.49
N LEU A 114 -14.07 -4.88 -17.41
CA LEU A 114 -14.38 -5.37 -16.08
C LEU A 114 -14.73 -4.19 -15.19
N GLY A 115 -15.82 -4.34 -14.42
CA GLY A 115 -16.28 -3.32 -13.46
C GLY A 115 -15.49 -3.29 -12.16
N PHE A 116 -14.33 -3.95 -12.09
CA PHE A 116 -13.46 -3.90 -10.92
C PHE A 116 -12.72 -2.56 -10.87
N ASN A 117 -12.66 -1.97 -9.67
CA ASN A 117 -11.99 -0.70 -9.45
C ASN A 117 -11.02 -0.86 -8.27
N PHE A 118 -9.75 -0.51 -8.50
CA PHE A 118 -8.75 -0.47 -7.44
C PHE A 118 -9.02 0.70 -6.51
N ASN A 119 -8.76 0.52 -5.21
CA ASN A 119 -8.84 1.63 -4.28
C ASN A 119 -7.54 2.46 -4.35
N PRO A 120 -7.57 3.71 -4.85
CA PRO A 120 -6.37 4.54 -4.95
C PRO A 120 -5.85 5.01 -3.59
N SER A 121 -6.66 4.93 -2.53
CA SER A 121 -6.28 5.26 -1.17
C SER A 121 -5.51 4.14 -0.46
N ASN A 122 -5.38 2.96 -1.08
CA ASN A 122 -4.56 1.85 -0.57
C ASN A 122 -3.07 2.11 -0.82
N VAL A 123 -2.54 3.21 -0.29
CA VAL A 123 -1.12 3.60 -0.33
C VAL A 123 -0.58 3.74 1.09
N PHE A 124 0.74 3.62 1.26
CA PHE A 124 1.37 3.74 2.58
C PHE A 124 1.58 5.21 2.95
N ASP A 125 1.28 5.54 4.19
CA ASP A 125 1.81 6.76 4.81
C ASP A 125 3.24 6.51 5.28
N PHE A 126 4.20 6.64 4.35
CA PHE A 126 5.62 6.44 4.61
C PHE A 126 6.18 7.34 5.71
N LYS A 127 5.55 8.51 5.95
CA LYS A 127 5.97 9.42 7.01
C LYS A 127 5.64 8.83 8.38
N SER A 128 4.47 8.22 8.54
CA SER A 128 4.06 7.59 9.80
C SER A 128 4.83 6.31 10.14
N ILE A 129 5.48 5.68 9.15
CA ILE A 129 6.29 4.47 9.35
C ILE A 129 7.80 4.72 9.28
N ASP A 130 8.23 5.97 9.43
CA ASP A 130 9.64 6.36 9.43
C ASP A 130 10.44 5.71 10.57
N PHE A 131 9.78 5.33 11.67
CA PHE A 131 10.37 4.59 12.78
C PHE A 131 11.05 3.28 12.34
N LEU A 132 10.64 2.68 11.21
CA LEU A 132 11.30 1.50 10.64
C LEU A 132 12.75 1.81 10.22
N LEU A 133 13.08 3.06 9.93
CA LEU A 133 14.43 3.47 9.55
C LEU A 133 15.41 3.47 10.72
N THR A 134 14.94 3.25 11.95
CA THR A 134 15.79 3.22 13.15
C THR A 134 16.60 1.93 13.27
N SER A 135 16.15 0.82 12.67
CA SER A 135 16.82 -0.48 12.68
C SER A 135 17.30 -0.91 11.27
N PRO A 136 18.38 -1.71 11.13
CA PRO A 136 18.78 -2.26 9.84
C PRO A 136 17.71 -3.16 9.20
N SER A 137 17.02 -3.97 10.00
CA SER A 137 15.92 -4.83 9.54
C SER A 137 14.70 -4.02 9.09
N GLY A 138 14.34 -2.99 9.85
CA GLY A 138 13.24 -2.09 9.49
C GLY A 138 13.52 -1.29 8.22
N LYS A 139 14.78 -0.90 7.93
CA LYS A 139 15.16 -0.30 6.64
C LYS A 139 14.89 -1.24 5.46
N ASP A 140 15.20 -2.52 5.61
CA ASP A 140 14.93 -3.52 4.57
C ASP A 140 13.42 -3.70 4.34
N VAL A 141 12.65 -3.79 5.43
CA VAL A 141 11.18 -3.83 5.38
C VAL A 141 10.63 -2.59 4.68
N TYR A 142 11.12 -1.40 5.03
CA TYR A 142 10.70 -0.13 4.44
C TYR A 142 10.94 -0.09 2.92
N GLN A 143 12.09 -0.55 2.44
CA GLN A 143 12.38 -0.66 1.00
C GLN A 143 11.43 -1.62 0.29
N HIS A 144 11.12 -2.75 0.94
CA HIS A 144 10.16 -3.71 0.40
C HIS A 144 8.74 -3.14 0.34
N LEU A 145 8.31 -2.35 1.34
CA LEU A 145 7.02 -1.65 1.30
C LEU A 145 6.93 -0.66 0.13
N GLN A 146 8.00 0.10 -0.14
CA GLN A 146 8.07 0.97 -1.31
C GLN A 146 7.96 0.19 -2.63
N LEU A 147 8.65 -0.94 -2.73
CA LEU A 147 8.55 -1.80 -3.91
C LEU A 147 7.15 -2.38 -4.07
N LEU A 148 6.49 -2.76 -2.96
CA LEU A 148 5.13 -3.29 -2.96
C LEU A 148 4.13 -2.25 -3.47
N GLU A 149 4.16 -1.02 -2.94
CA GLU A 149 3.29 0.05 -3.39
C GLU A 149 3.50 0.35 -4.87
N ARG A 150 4.75 0.47 -5.31
CA ARG A 150 5.06 0.68 -6.72
C ARG A 150 4.50 -0.45 -7.60
N THR A 151 4.56 -1.69 -7.13
CA THR A 151 4.00 -2.85 -7.84
C THR A 151 2.47 -2.77 -7.91
N TYR A 152 1.82 -2.41 -6.81
CA TYR A 152 0.38 -2.24 -6.74
C TYR A 152 -0.10 -1.12 -7.68
N LEU A 153 0.56 0.04 -7.66
CA LEU A 153 0.25 1.17 -8.55
C LEU A 153 0.51 0.83 -10.02
N ASP A 154 1.59 0.10 -10.33
CA ASP A 154 1.87 -0.38 -11.70
C ASP A 154 0.78 -1.35 -12.19
N LEU A 155 0.31 -2.27 -11.34
CA LEU A 155 -0.80 -3.16 -11.68
C LEU A 155 -2.10 -2.39 -11.92
N MET A 156 -2.43 -1.44 -11.03
CA MET A 156 -3.61 -0.58 -11.17
C MET A 156 -3.59 0.20 -12.49
N ALA A 157 -2.45 0.83 -12.82
CA ALA A 157 -2.28 1.57 -14.08
C ALA A 157 -2.47 0.66 -15.30
N ARG A 158 -1.78 -0.49 -15.34
CA ARG A 158 -1.88 -1.46 -16.44
C ARG A 158 -3.29 -2.00 -16.62
N TYR A 159 -3.99 -2.27 -15.51
CA TYR A 159 -5.37 -2.72 -15.55
C TYR A 159 -6.31 -1.63 -16.09
N ASN A 160 -6.13 -0.37 -15.67
CA ASN A 160 -6.91 0.75 -16.19
C ASN A 160 -6.69 0.95 -17.70
N ASP A 161 -5.44 0.83 -18.16
CA ASP A 161 -5.09 0.90 -19.59
C ASP A 161 -5.74 -0.24 -20.38
N LEU A 162 -5.67 -1.47 -19.86
CA LEU A 162 -6.33 -2.64 -20.44
C LEU A 162 -7.84 -2.44 -20.52
N ASN A 163 -8.47 -1.96 -19.44
CA ASN A 163 -9.90 -1.73 -19.37
C ASN A 163 -10.34 -0.62 -20.34
N GLY A 164 -9.54 0.45 -20.46
CA GLY A 164 -9.73 1.51 -21.45
C GLY A 164 -9.74 0.97 -22.88
N SER A 165 -8.72 0.20 -23.25
CA SER A 165 -8.65 -0.45 -24.57
C SER A 165 -9.75 -1.49 -24.77
N ALA A 166 -10.16 -2.21 -23.73
CA ALA A 166 -11.28 -3.15 -23.79
C ALA A 166 -12.61 -2.46 -24.08
N ILE A 167 -12.84 -1.28 -23.49
CA ILE A 167 -14.04 -0.46 -23.75
C ILE A 167 -14.03 0.04 -25.19
N GLU A 168 -12.89 0.50 -25.69
CA GLU A 168 -12.72 0.91 -27.08
C GLU A 168 -12.99 -0.24 -28.04
N LEU A 169 -12.39 -1.41 -27.78
CA LEU A 169 -12.63 -2.65 -28.53
C LEU A 169 -14.12 -3.00 -28.56
N GLN A 170 -14.80 -2.96 -27.42
CA GLN A 170 -16.23 -3.24 -27.34
C GLN A 170 -17.07 -2.25 -28.16
N LYS A 171 -16.74 -0.95 -28.11
CA LYS A 171 -17.42 0.09 -28.91
C LYS A 171 -17.22 -0.15 -30.40
N THR A 172 -15.99 -0.44 -30.83
CA THR A 172 -15.65 -0.74 -32.23
C THR A 172 -16.38 -1.98 -32.71
N MET A 173 -16.37 -3.08 -31.95
CA MET A 173 -17.10 -4.30 -32.27
C MET A 173 -18.62 -4.05 -32.39
N SER A 174 -19.21 -3.28 -31.47
CA SER A 174 -20.63 -2.94 -31.53
C SER A 174 -20.97 -2.14 -32.79
N GLY A 175 -20.14 -1.16 -33.17
CA GLY A 175 -20.32 -0.39 -34.40
C GLY A 175 -20.23 -1.24 -35.66
N ILE A 176 -19.26 -2.17 -35.69
CA ILE A 176 -19.09 -3.12 -36.80
C ILE A 176 -20.33 -4.00 -36.99
N ILE A 177 -20.82 -4.63 -35.91
CA ILE A 177 -21.97 -5.55 -35.97
C ILE A 177 -23.26 -4.83 -36.39
N GLN A 178 -23.50 -3.63 -35.85
CA GLN A 178 -24.71 -2.86 -36.16
C GLN A 178 -24.70 -2.28 -37.57
N ILE A 179 -23.58 -1.64 -37.96
CA ILE A 179 -23.54 -0.81 -39.19
C ILE A 179 -23.13 -1.64 -40.41
N LYS A 180 -22.11 -2.50 -40.27
CA LYS A 180 -21.49 -3.18 -41.42
C LYS A 180 -22.08 -4.55 -41.71
N PHE A 181 -22.57 -5.24 -40.68
CA PHE A 181 -23.06 -6.61 -40.81
C PHE A 181 -24.57 -6.76 -40.60
N ASN A 182 -25.32 -5.68 -40.36
CA ASN A 182 -26.77 -5.73 -40.12
C ASN A 182 -27.17 -6.87 -39.17
N TYR A 183 -26.46 -6.99 -38.04
CA TYR A 183 -26.63 -8.03 -37.01
C TYR A 183 -26.26 -9.46 -37.42
N GLN A 184 -25.63 -9.68 -38.58
CA GLN A 184 -24.99 -10.96 -38.89
C GLN A 184 -23.71 -11.13 -38.06
N HIS A 185 -23.33 -12.37 -37.74
CA HIS A 185 -22.13 -12.70 -36.97
C HIS A 185 -20.90 -12.77 -37.91
N PRO A 186 -20.05 -11.73 -37.99
CA PRO A 186 -18.86 -11.76 -38.84
C PRO A 186 -17.84 -12.80 -38.34
N SER A 187 -17.02 -13.30 -39.26
CA SER A 187 -15.86 -14.13 -38.90
C SER A 187 -14.83 -13.32 -38.10
N PHE A 188 -13.98 -13.98 -37.31
CA PHE A 188 -12.90 -13.29 -36.59
C PHE A 188 -11.96 -12.53 -37.51
N GLN A 189 -11.58 -13.10 -38.65
CA GLN A 189 -10.69 -12.42 -39.61
C GLN A 189 -11.29 -11.10 -40.11
N THR A 190 -12.60 -11.08 -40.36
CA THR A 190 -13.31 -9.88 -40.78
C THR A 190 -13.36 -8.84 -39.65
N MET A 191 -13.61 -9.29 -38.41
CA MET A 191 -13.55 -8.40 -37.25
C MET A 191 -12.14 -7.84 -37.04
N GLU A 192 -11.11 -8.64 -37.20
CA GLU A 192 -9.72 -8.20 -37.01
C GLU A 192 -9.31 -7.11 -38.00
N TYR A 193 -9.68 -7.29 -39.27
CA TYR A 193 -9.46 -6.27 -40.31
C TYR A 193 -10.13 -4.95 -39.97
N GLU A 194 -11.36 -5.01 -39.43
CA GLU A 194 -12.17 -3.83 -39.12
C GLU A 194 -11.79 -3.14 -37.81
N ILE A 195 -11.37 -3.90 -36.81
CA ILE A 195 -10.83 -3.36 -35.54
C ILE A 195 -9.49 -2.67 -35.80
N GLY A 196 -8.68 -3.23 -36.70
CA GLY A 196 -7.38 -2.73 -37.05
C GLY A 196 -6.26 -3.31 -36.17
N PRO A 197 -5.04 -3.46 -36.73
CA PRO A 197 -3.93 -4.16 -36.08
C PRO A 197 -3.38 -3.42 -34.85
N GLU A 198 -3.52 -2.10 -34.77
CA GLU A 198 -3.02 -1.30 -33.64
C GLU A 198 -3.78 -1.64 -32.35
N LEU A 199 -5.11 -1.56 -32.38
CA LEU A 199 -5.94 -1.81 -31.20
C LEU A 199 -5.82 -3.26 -30.74
N ILE A 200 -5.75 -4.22 -31.67
CA ILE A 200 -5.53 -5.65 -31.36
C ILE A 200 -4.18 -5.84 -30.67
N GLY A 201 -3.10 -5.31 -31.26
CA GLY A 201 -1.75 -5.43 -30.72
C GLY A 201 -1.65 -4.80 -29.33
N ARG A 202 -2.27 -3.63 -29.14
CA ARG A 202 -2.32 -2.93 -27.86
C ARG A 202 -3.05 -3.74 -26.78
N VAL A 203 -4.24 -4.25 -27.08
CA VAL A 203 -5.04 -5.06 -26.17
C VAL A 203 -4.31 -6.33 -25.74
N ILE A 204 -3.72 -7.06 -26.70
CA ILE A 204 -2.96 -8.29 -26.40
C ILE A 204 -1.76 -7.98 -25.51
N SER A 205 -0.97 -6.94 -25.85
CA SER A 205 0.20 -6.52 -25.07
C SER A 205 -0.18 -6.15 -23.63
N GLN A 206 -1.25 -5.36 -23.47
CA GLN A 206 -1.75 -4.97 -22.15
C GLN A 206 -2.28 -6.17 -21.36
N GLN A 207 -3.03 -7.08 -21.99
CA GLN A 207 -3.54 -8.29 -21.36
C GLN A 207 -2.39 -9.17 -20.86
N HIS A 208 -1.39 -9.43 -21.69
CA HIS A 208 -0.20 -10.18 -21.32
C HIS A 208 0.51 -9.54 -20.14
N SER A 209 0.70 -8.22 -20.20
CA SER A 209 1.34 -7.47 -19.13
C SER A 209 0.62 -7.60 -17.79
N VAL A 210 -0.72 -7.59 -17.78
CA VAL A 210 -1.50 -7.76 -16.55
C VAL A 210 -1.39 -9.21 -16.05
N ILE A 211 -1.53 -10.20 -16.93
CA ILE A 211 -1.46 -11.62 -16.57
C ILE A 211 -0.10 -11.98 -15.93
N VAL A 212 1.01 -11.49 -16.50
CA VAL A 212 2.36 -11.72 -15.94
C VAL A 212 2.46 -11.22 -14.50
N ARG A 213 1.93 -10.04 -14.20
CA ARG A 213 1.87 -9.48 -12.84
C ARG A 213 1.00 -10.34 -11.91
N LEU A 214 -0.17 -10.73 -12.39
CA LEU A 214 -1.11 -11.57 -11.64
C LEU A 214 -0.60 -12.99 -11.33
N VAL A 215 0.45 -13.47 -11.99
CA VAL A 215 1.06 -14.75 -11.61
C VAL A 215 2.27 -14.58 -10.70
N ARG A 216 3.12 -13.59 -10.99
CA ARG A 216 4.43 -13.44 -10.34
C ARG A 216 4.36 -12.76 -8.97
N ASP A 217 3.43 -11.81 -8.78
CA ASP A 217 3.52 -10.89 -7.65
C ASP A 217 2.80 -11.37 -6.37
N GLU A 218 2.01 -12.45 -6.39
CA GLU A 218 1.29 -12.96 -5.20
C GLU A 218 2.23 -13.19 -4.00
N ALA A 219 3.34 -13.91 -4.22
CA ALA A 219 4.27 -14.25 -3.15
C ALA A 219 4.92 -13.01 -2.53
N ARG A 220 4.96 -11.88 -3.26
CA ARG A 220 5.50 -10.62 -2.78
C ARG A 220 4.64 -10.05 -1.65
N TYR A 221 3.31 -10.06 -1.79
CA TYR A 221 2.39 -9.58 -0.74
C TYR A 221 2.58 -10.35 0.57
N SER A 222 2.51 -11.68 0.52
CA SER A 222 2.65 -12.52 1.72
C SER A 222 4.04 -12.41 2.35
N LYS A 223 5.11 -12.35 1.54
CA LYS A 223 6.47 -12.18 2.05
C LYS A 223 6.61 -10.86 2.81
N ILE A 224 6.18 -9.75 2.21
CA ILE A 224 6.35 -8.42 2.78
C ILE A 224 5.46 -8.22 4.01
N PHE A 225 4.25 -8.78 4.00
CA PHE A 225 3.39 -8.86 5.18
C PHE A 225 4.12 -9.54 6.34
N GLY A 226 4.71 -10.73 6.10
CA GLY A 226 5.47 -11.45 7.12
C GLY A 226 6.71 -10.69 7.60
N MET A 227 7.43 -10.00 6.69
CA MET A 227 8.58 -9.17 7.05
C MET A 227 8.17 -8.02 7.99
N LEU A 228 7.11 -7.28 7.65
CA LEU A 228 6.61 -6.19 8.49
C LEU A 228 6.09 -6.72 9.83
N GLN A 229 5.31 -7.80 9.82
CA GLN A 229 4.81 -8.42 11.03
C GLN A 229 5.95 -8.84 11.97
N ASN A 230 6.99 -9.49 11.45
CA ASN A 230 8.15 -9.90 12.23
C ASN A 230 8.93 -8.70 12.82
N GLU A 231 9.10 -7.62 12.05
CA GLU A 231 9.74 -6.40 12.55
C GLU A 231 8.92 -5.77 13.69
N LEU A 232 7.60 -5.67 13.51
CA LEU A 232 6.72 -5.16 14.55
C LEU A 232 6.73 -6.06 15.80
N LEU A 233 6.74 -7.39 15.65
CA LEU A 233 6.84 -8.34 16.76
C LEU A 233 8.15 -8.18 17.52
N THR A 234 9.24 -7.99 16.80
CA THR A 234 10.57 -7.76 17.39
C THR A 234 10.61 -6.46 18.18
N ARG A 235 9.91 -5.42 17.70
CA ARG A 235 9.94 -4.08 18.30
C ARG A 235 8.95 -3.89 19.45
N PHE A 236 7.75 -4.47 19.35
CA PHE A 236 6.63 -4.22 20.27
C PHE A 236 6.16 -5.44 21.07
N GLY A 237 6.65 -6.64 20.73
CA GLY A 237 6.27 -7.89 21.39
C GLY A 237 5.01 -8.56 20.84
N VAL A 238 4.85 -9.85 21.15
CA VAL A 238 3.81 -10.74 20.59
C VAL A 238 2.41 -10.40 21.10
N GLU A 239 2.29 -9.99 22.36
CA GLU A 239 1.00 -9.74 23.03
C GLU A 239 0.17 -8.64 22.37
N VAL A 240 0.83 -7.75 21.63
CA VAL A 240 0.23 -6.52 21.09
C VAL A 240 -0.27 -6.70 19.65
N ILE A 241 0.38 -7.55 18.87
CA ILE A 241 0.13 -7.68 17.41
C ILE A 241 -0.85 -8.82 17.11
N GLY A 242 -0.89 -9.83 17.98
CA GLY A 242 -1.67 -11.05 17.78
C GLY A 242 -1.20 -11.89 16.60
N ASN A 243 -1.74 -13.11 16.49
CA ASN A 243 -1.50 -14.00 15.36
C ASN A 243 -2.43 -13.65 14.19
N ASN A 244 -2.26 -12.45 13.62
CA ASN A 244 -2.98 -12.07 12.41
C ASN A 244 -2.31 -12.74 11.21
N VAL A 245 -2.70 -13.98 10.91
CA VAL A 245 -2.35 -14.65 9.65
C VAL A 245 -3.38 -14.24 8.61
N HIS A 246 -2.93 -13.64 7.52
CA HIS A 246 -3.81 -13.40 6.38
C HIS A 246 -4.08 -14.73 5.66
N GLU A 247 -5.26 -15.29 5.89
CA GLU A 247 -5.71 -16.49 5.19
C GLU A 247 -6.31 -16.12 3.83
N ILE A 248 -5.74 -16.66 2.76
CA ILE A 248 -6.29 -16.52 1.41
C ILE A 248 -7.57 -17.35 1.34
N PRO A 249 -8.74 -16.74 1.05
CA PRO A 249 -9.98 -17.49 0.96
C PRO A 249 -9.90 -18.54 -0.16
N VAL A 250 -10.57 -19.68 0.04
CA VAL A 250 -10.45 -20.85 -0.84
C VAL A 250 -10.68 -20.49 -2.31
N ALA A 251 -11.64 -19.63 -2.61
CA ALA A 251 -11.95 -19.19 -3.98
C ALA A 251 -10.79 -18.49 -4.71
N TYR A 252 -9.86 -17.85 -3.99
CA TYR A 252 -8.76 -17.09 -4.58
C TYR A 252 -7.47 -17.87 -4.72
N ARG A 253 -7.42 -19.11 -4.20
CA ARG A 253 -6.24 -19.99 -4.28
C ARG A 253 -5.96 -20.35 -5.74
N LYS A 254 -4.68 -20.33 -6.13
CA LYS A 254 -4.24 -20.66 -7.50
C LYS A 254 -4.83 -21.98 -8.03
N SER A 255 -4.95 -22.99 -7.17
CA SER A 255 -5.50 -24.31 -7.52
C SER A 255 -6.96 -24.26 -7.97
N ASN A 256 -7.71 -23.24 -7.54
CA ASN A 256 -9.14 -23.10 -7.76
C ASN A 256 -9.46 -22.08 -8.86
N LEU A 257 -8.44 -21.43 -9.43
CA LEU A 257 -8.61 -20.52 -10.55
C LEU A 257 -8.88 -21.31 -11.85
N PRO A 258 -9.74 -20.80 -12.74
CA PRO A 258 -9.90 -21.37 -14.08
C PRO A 258 -8.57 -21.47 -14.83
N LYS A 259 -8.40 -22.51 -15.66
CA LYS A 259 -7.17 -22.66 -16.45
C LYS A 259 -7.13 -21.64 -17.59
N LEU A 260 -6.01 -20.91 -17.69
CA LEU A 260 -5.75 -20.03 -18.82
C LEU A 260 -5.72 -20.82 -20.16
N PRO A 261 -6.07 -20.18 -21.29
CA PRO A 261 -5.76 -20.65 -22.63
C PRO A 261 -4.27 -20.94 -22.79
N GLN A 262 -3.91 -21.88 -23.67
CA GLN A 262 -2.51 -22.29 -23.86
C GLN A 262 -1.62 -21.13 -24.34
N SER A 263 -2.14 -20.26 -25.21
CA SER A 263 -1.49 -19.03 -25.65
C SER A 263 -1.06 -18.17 -24.46
N LEU A 264 -1.99 -17.86 -23.56
CA LEU A 264 -1.75 -17.05 -22.36
C LEU A 264 -0.93 -17.78 -21.30
N ALA A 265 -1.08 -19.09 -21.17
CA ALA A 265 -0.33 -19.91 -20.21
C ALA A 265 1.16 -19.99 -20.56
N SER A 266 1.53 -19.90 -21.85
CA SER A 266 2.92 -19.97 -22.31
C SER A 266 3.77 -18.74 -21.96
N ILE A 267 3.12 -17.64 -21.60
CA ILE A 267 3.75 -16.34 -21.29
C ILE A 267 4.20 -16.28 -19.81
N VAL A 268 3.60 -17.14 -18.98
CA VAL A 268 3.76 -17.18 -17.53
C VAL A 268 4.95 -18.03 -17.15
#